data_AF-X1KH86-F1
#
_entry.id   AF-X1KH86-F1
#
_cell.length_a   1.000
_cell.length_b   1.000
_cell.length_c   1.000
_cell.angle_alpha   90.00
_cell.angle_beta   90.00
_cell.angle_gamma   90.00
#
_symmetry.space_group_name_H-M   'P 1'
#
loop_
_entity.id
_entity.type
_entity.pdbx_description
1 polymer ?
#
loop_
_entity_poly.entity_id
_entity_poly.type
_entity_poly.pdbx_seq_one_letter_code
_entity_poly.pdbx_strand_id
1 'polypeptide(L)'
;GKKTISFASTKSIAQRQIEYGVDALILEGSEAGGHIGYVSLIILLQQVLFELRDFPIFVAGGLATGKIMAHLLIMGAYGCQFGTLFVMSKECTAHPNFKNAFMKARAREAIATPRYDSRLPVVAVRAIKNKAMQDFGKLQLKLLEQLNDGKITKEKAYFLNKACLRSKY
;
A
#
# COMPACT_ATOMS: atom_id res chain seq x y z
N GLY A 1 -18.56 13.19 -20.03
CA GLY A 1 -18.75 12.52 -18.72
C GLY A 1 -17.52 12.69 -17.85
N LYS A 2 -17.60 12.34 -16.55
CA LYS A 2 -16.42 12.33 -15.65
C LYS A 2 -15.42 11.27 -16.11
N LYS A 3 -14.12 11.53 -15.93
CA LYS A 3 -13.05 10.55 -16.16
C LYS A 3 -12.78 9.74 -14.90
N THR A 4 -12.48 8.46 -15.07
CA THR A 4 -12.27 7.49 -14.00
C THR A 4 -10.87 6.90 -14.07
N ILE A 5 -10.17 6.91 -12.95
CA ILE A 5 -8.83 6.32 -12.82
C ILE A 5 -8.85 5.38 -11.63
N SER A 6 -8.41 4.14 -11.81
CA SER A 6 -8.50 3.10 -10.78
C SER A 6 -7.15 2.50 -10.45
N PHE A 7 -6.95 2.16 -9.18
CA PHE A 7 -5.73 1.51 -8.71
C PHE A 7 -5.73 0.02 -9.06
N ALA A 8 -4.58 -0.47 -9.51
CA ALA A 8 -4.32 -1.89 -9.69
C ALA A 8 -2.98 -2.29 -9.07
N SER A 9 -3.03 -3.23 -8.14
CA SER A 9 -1.86 -3.79 -7.45
C SER A 9 -1.48 -5.19 -7.93
N THR A 10 -2.17 -5.70 -8.96
CA THR A 10 -1.92 -6.98 -9.64
C THR A 10 -2.43 -6.92 -11.08
N LYS A 11 -1.94 -7.82 -11.95
CA LYS A 11 -2.43 -7.97 -13.33
C LYS A 11 -3.93 -8.29 -13.40
N SER A 12 -4.42 -9.17 -12.54
CA SER A 12 -5.84 -9.56 -12.55
C SER A 12 -6.77 -8.42 -12.15
N ILE A 13 -6.37 -7.58 -11.18
CA ILE A 13 -7.11 -6.36 -10.85
C ILE A 13 -7.09 -5.39 -12.03
N ALA A 14 -5.94 -5.18 -12.67
CA ALA A 14 -5.83 -4.30 -13.83
C ALA A 14 -6.80 -4.71 -14.95
N GLN A 15 -6.82 -5.99 -15.33
CA GLN A 15 -7.73 -6.54 -16.34
C GLN A 15 -9.19 -6.29 -15.97
N ARG A 16 -9.58 -6.63 -14.74
CA ARG A 16 -10.94 -6.44 -14.26
C ARG A 16 -11.38 -4.98 -14.25
N GLN A 17 -10.50 -4.04 -13.91
CA GLN A 17 -10.80 -2.61 -13.94
C GLN A 17 -11.01 -2.11 -15.38
N ILE A 18 -10.21 -2.61 -16.33
CA ILE A 18 -10.39 -2.30 -17.76
C ILE A 18 -11.74 -2.84 -18.26
N GLU A 19 -12.10 -4.07 -17.90
CA GLU A 19 -13.42 -4.65 -18.21
C GLU A 19 -14.59 -3.83 -17.63
N TYR A 20 -14.37 -3.17 -16.49
CA TYR A 20 -15.34 -2.24 -15.89
C TYR A 20 -15.37 -0.86 -16.56
N GLY A 21 -14.54 -0.62 -17.58
CA GLY A 21 -14.59 0.57 -18.41
C GLY A 21 -13.94 1.80 -17.78
N VAL A 22 -12.91 1.62 -16.94
CA VAL A 22 -12.12 2.76 -16.42
C VAL A 22 -11.39 3.47 -17.56
N ASP A 23 -11.18 4.78 -17.44
CA ASP A 23 -10.47 5.57 -18.47
C ASP A 23 -8.94 5.44 -18.38
N ALA A 24 -8.41 5.13 -17.18
CA ALA A 24 -6.99 4.94 -16.93
C ALA A 24 -6.74 4.08 -15.69
N LEU A 25 -5.50 3.57 -15.57
CA LEU A 25 -5.04 2.82 -14.39
C LEU A 25 -3.93 3.55 -13.65
N ILE A 26 -3.82 3.28 -12.35
CA ILE A 26 -2.62 3.56 -11.55
C ILE A 26 -2.07 2.22 -11.07
N LEU A 27 -0.90 1.83 -11.59
CA LEU A 27 -0.16 0.68 -11.08
C LEU A 27 0.56 1.09 -9.81
N GLU A 28 0.10 0.60 -8.67
CA GLU A 28 0.68 0.90 -7.37
C GLU A 28 1.47 -0.29 -6.85
N GLY A 29 2.79 -0.12 -6.79
CA GLY A 29 3.69 -1.12 -6.24
C GLY A 29 3.64 -1.18 -4.71
N SER A 30 4.02 -2.34 -4.15
CA SER A 30 4.14 -2.60 -2.71
C SER A 30 5.06 -1.63 -1.95
N GLU A 31 5.87 -0.85 -2.66
CA GLU A 31 6.73 0.21 -2.15
C GLU A 31 5.96 1.48 -1.74
N ALA A 32 4.68 1.59 -2.09
CA ALA A 32 3.82 2.69 -1.69
C ALA A 32 3.64 2.78 -0.15
N GLY A 33 3.08 3.89 0.32
CA GLY A 33 2.64 4.06 1.70
C GLY A 33 1.14 3.89 1.80
N GLY A 34 0.63 3.50 2.97
CA GLY A 34 -0.80 3.23 3.15
C GLY A 34 -1.16 1.80 2.76
N HIS A 35 -2.37 1.58 2.26
CA HIS A 35 -2.83 0.25 1.85
C HIS A 35 -2.05 -0.24 0.65
N ILE A 36 -1.48 -1.45 0.72
CA ILE A 36 -0.64 -1.98 -0.35
C ILE A 36 -1.07 -3.37 -0.79
N GLY A 37 -0.83 -3.67 -2.07
CA GLY A 37 -0.71 -5.05 -2.55
C GLY A 37 0.66 -5.64 -2.24
N TYR A 38 0.91 -6.84 -2.74
CA TYR A 38 2.16 -7.59 -2.49
C TYR A 38 3.13 -7.58 -3.67
N VAL A 39 2.74 -6.99 -4.81
CA VAL A 39 3.55 -6.97 -6.03
C VAL A 39 4.35 -5.67 -6.09
N SER A 40 5.65 -5.76 -6.35
CA SER A 40 6.52 -4.59 -6.53
C SER A 40 6.18 -3.84 -7.81
N LEU A 41 6.46 -2.53 -7.83
CA LEU A 41 6.19 -1.71 -9.01
C LEU A 41 6.88 -2.30 -10.25
N ILE A 42 8.14 -2.71 -10.13
CA ILE A 42 8.92 -3.26 -11.25
C ILE A 42 8.30 -4.52 -11.87
N ILE A 43 7.61 -5.35 -11.08
CA ILE A 43 6.87 -6.51 -11.59
C ILE A 43 5.58 -6.06 -12.28
N LEU A 44 4.87 -5.08 -11.72
CA LEU A 44 3.65 -4.53 -12.34
C LEU A 44 3.93 -3.89 -13.70
N LEU A 45 5.08 -3.23 -13.87
CA LEU A 45 5.50 -2.69 -15.17
C LEU A 45 5.58 -3.79 -16.22
N GLN A 46 6.26 -4.90 -15.90
CA GLN A 46 6.41 -6.04 -16.81
C GLN A 46 5.08 -6.74 -17.10
N GLN A 47 4.24 -6.93 -16.08
CA GLN A 47 3.01 -7.70 -16.22
C GLN A 47 1.86 -6.94 -16.90
N VAL A 48 1.90 -5.60 -16.83
CA VAL A 48 0.77 -4.75 -17.22
C VAL A 48 1.20 -3.62 -18.15
N LEU A 49 2.13 -2.74 -17.74
CA LEU A 49 2.49 -1.57 -18.53
C LEU A 49 3.03 -1.96 -19.92
N PHE A 50 3.94 -2.93 -19.98
CA PHE A 50 4.60 -3.30 -21.24
C PHE A 50 3.68 -4.06 -22.20
N GLU A 51 2.63 -4.69 -21.66
CA GLU A 51 1.62 -5.47 -22.40
C GLU A 51 0.47 -4.58 -22.93
N LEU A 52 0.15 -3.49 -22.23
CA LEU A 52 -1.01 -2.63 -22.52
C LEU A 52 -0.59 -1.23 -22.98
N ARG A 53 0.18 -1.16 -24.08
CA ARG A 53 0.81 0.09 -24.54
C ARG A 53 -0.18 1.19 -24.95
N ASP A 54 -1.37 0.81 -25.42
CA ASP A 54 -2.37 1.76 -25.90
C ASP A 54 -3.35 2.23 -24.81
N PHE A 55 -3.24 1.68 -23.59
CA PHE A 55 -4.11 2.04 -22.48
C PHE A 55 -3.41 3.05 -21.54
N PRO A 56 -4.06 4.16 -21.14
CA PRO A 56 -3.44 5.14 -20.24
C PRO A 56 -3.10 4.54 -18.86
N ILE A 57 -1.81 4.42 -18.58
CA ILE A 57 -1.31 3.85 -17.33
C ILE A 57 -0.39 4.85 -16.62
N PHE A 58 -0.77 5.22 -15.40
CA PHE A 58 0.04 5.93 -14.44
C PHE A 58 0.72 4.93 -13.48
N VAL A 59 1.81 5.34 -12.86
CA VAL A 59 2.59 4.46 -11.96
C VAL A 59 2.83 5.13 -10.61
N ALA A 60 2.83 4.34 -9.55
CA ALA A 60 2.92 4.79 -8.16
C ALA A 60 3.73 3.80 -7.29
N GLY A 61 4.33 4.33 -6.21
CA GLY A 61 5.08 3.54 -5.23
C GLY A 61 6.59 3.67 -5.40
N GLY A 62 7.29 4.10 -4.35
CA GLY A 62 8.76 4.23 -4.34
C GLY A 62 9.34 5.38 -5.18
N LEU A 63 8.52 6.29 -5.70
CA LEU A 63 8.96 7.39 -6.57
C LEU A 63 9.25 8.67 -5.78
N ALA A 64 10.41 9.28 -6.01
CA ALA A 64 10.83 10.49 -5.27
C ALA A 64 11.70 11.48 -6.07
N THR A 65 12.06 11.19 -7.33
CA THR A 65 12.95 12.06 -8.12
C THR A 65 12.46 12.24 -9.55
N GLY A 66 12.84 13.35 -10.18
CA GLY A 66 12.54 13.58 -11.60
C GLY A 66 13.22 12.56 -12.54
N LYS A 67 14.38 12.00 -12.14
CA LYS A 67 15.10 10.99 -12.95
C LYS A 67 14.28 9.71 -13.10
N ILE A 68 13.72 9.19 -12.00
CA ILE A 68 12.88 7.99 -12.09
C ILE A 68 11.59 8.28 -12.85
N MET A 69 11.02 9.47 -12.69
CA MET A 69 9.85 9.89 -13.48
C MET A 69 10.16 9.88 -14.98
N ALA A 70 11.27 10.48 -15.41
CA ALA A 70 11.67 10.49 -16.82
C ALA A 70 11.86 9.07 -17.38
N HIS A 71 12.51 8.17 -16.62
CA HIS A 71 12.65 6.77 -17.03
C HIS A 71 11.29 6.07 -17.22
N LEU A 72 10.35 6.26 -16.29
CA LEU A 72 9.03 5.64 -16.35
C LEU A 72 8.20 6.17 -17.52
N LEU A 73 8.31 7.46 -17.83
CA LEU A 73 7.68 8.06 -19.00
C LEU A 73 8.26 7.46 -20.30
N ILE A 74 9.58 7.31 -20.40
CA ILE A 74 10.23 6.65 -21.56
C ILE A 74 9.78 5.20 -21.70
N MET A 75 9.56 4.51 -20.58
CA MET A 75 9.04 3.14 -20.54
C MET A 75 7.55 3.02 -20.95
N GLY A 76 6.85 4.13 -21.19
CA GLY A 76 5.47 4.16 -21.67
C GLY A 76 4.43 4.53 -20.61
N ALA A 77 4.82 4.86 -19.38
CA ALA A 77 3.87 5.40 -18.41
C ALA A 77 3.37 6.79 -18.86
N TYR A 78 2.08 7.05 -18.69
CA TYR A 78 1.47 8.36 -18.97
C TYR A 78 1.80 9.40 -17.90
N GLY A 79 2.21 8.95 -16.71
CA GLY A 79 2.60 9.82 -15.61
C GLY A 79 2.91 9.04 -14.34
N CYS A 80 3.35 9.77 -13.32
CA CYS A 80 3.70 9.23 -12.01
C CYS A 80 2.82 9.86 -10.92
N GLN A 81 2.35 9.04 -9.98
CA GLN A 81 1.71 9.50 -8.75
C GLN A 81 2.73 9.54 -7.61
N PHE A 82 2.78 10.67 -6.91
CA PHE A 82 3.62 10.84 -5.72
C PHE A 82 2.74 10.96 -4.46
N GLY A 83 3.14 10.26 -3.40
CA GLY A 83 2.45 10.30 -2.10
C GLY A 83 3.38 10.86 -1.03
N THR A 84 4.26 10.01 -0.50
CA THR A 84 5.20 10.37 0.58
C THR A 84 6.03 11.64 0.29
N LEU A 85 6.39 11.88 -0.96
CA LEU A 85 7.12 13.11 -1.35
C LEU A 85 6.33 14.38 -1.00
N PHE A 86 5.01 14.39 -1.23
CA PHE A 86 4.17 15.55 -0.96
C PHE A 86 3.85 15.76 0.52
N VAL A 87 4.08 14.78 1.40
CA VAL A 87 4.03 15.00 2.86
C VAL A 87 5.04 16.06 3.29
N MET A 88 6.16 16.17 2.58
CA MET A 88 7.24 17.11 2.86
C MET A 88 7.06 18.47 2.18
N SER A 89 5.96 18.70 1.46
CA SER A 89 5.69 20.01 0.85
C SER A 89 5.38 21.08 1.89
N LYS A 90 5.48 22.36 1.49
CA LYS A 90 5.17 23.51 2.35
C LYS A 90 3.67 23.59 2.64
N GLU A 91 2.86 23.20 1.67
CA GLU A 91 1.39 23.24 1.68
C GLU A 91 0.78 22.11 2.51
N CYS A 92 1.50 21.01 2.71
CA CYS A 92 1.01 19.89 3.52
C CYS A 92 0.82 20.33 4.98
N THR A 93 -0.39 20.24 5.51
CA THR A 93 -0.74 20.64 6.89
C THR A 93 -0.54 19.51 7.91
N ALA A 94 0.08 18.41 7.51
CA ALA A 94 0.35 17.30 8.42
C ALA A 94 1.21 17.77 9.61
N HIS A 95 0.90 17.22 10.79
CA HIS A 95 1.53 17.60 12.05
C HIS A 95 3.08 17.58 11.93
N PRO A 96 3.82 18.55 12.49
CA PRO A 96 5.28 18.60 12.36
C PRO A 96 5.99 17.30 12.77
N ASN A 97 5.52 16.64 13.85
CA ASN A 97 6.04 15.32 14.26
C ASN A 97 5.86 14.23 13.19
N PHE A 98 4.78 14.27 12.41
CA PHE A 98 4.56 13.34 11.31
C PHE A 98 5.59 13.59 10.20
N LYS A 99 5.77 14.84 9.76
CA LYS A 99 6.80 15.21 8.77
C LYS A 99 8.21 14.86 9.25
N ASN A 100 8.52 15.13 10.52
CA ASN A 100 9.80 14.79 11.14
C ASN A 100 10.05 13.28 11.16
N ALA A 101 9.00 12.46 11.29
CA ALA A 101 9.14 11.01 11.19
C ALA A 101 9.59 10.58 9.78
N PHE A 102 9.02 11.16 8.72
CA PHE A 102 9.46 10.90 7.34
C PHE A 102 10.88 11.39 7.07
N MET A 103 11.24 12.56 7.59
CA MET A 103 12.58 13.13 7.41
C MET A 103 13.69 12.26 8.03
N LYS A 104 13.40 11.60 9.16
CA LYS A 104 14.36 10.74 9.89
C LYS A 104 14.36 9.30 9.41
N ALA A 105 13.26 8.84 8.80
CA ALA A 105 13.09 7.45 8.43
C ALA A 105 14.06 7.03 7.32
N ARG A 106 14.58 5.82 7.45
CA ARG A 106 15.31 5.11 6.38
C ARG A 106 14.36 4.20 5.63
N ALA A 107 14.69 3.88 4.37
CA ALA A 107 13.84 3.05 3.51
C ALA A 107 13.40 1.72 4.16
N ARG A 108 14.30 1.07 4.92
CA ARG A 108 14.04 -0.19 5.64
C ARG A 108 13.04 -0.09 6.80
N GLU A 109 12.75 1.13 7.27
CA GLU A 109 11.85 1.34 8.41
C GLU A 109 10.38 1.40 7.99
N ALA A 110 10.11 1.61 6.71
CA ALA A 110 8.77 1.53 6.16
C ALA A 110 8.45 0.06 5.82
N ILE A 111 7.60 -0.53 6.65
CA ILE A 111 7.26 -1.96 6.62
C ILE A 111 5.76 -2.17 6.56
N ALA A 112 5.33 -3.29 6.01
CA ALA A 112 3.93 -3.70 6.03
C ALA A 112 3.52 -4.12 7.46
N THR A 113 2.26 -3.85 7.81
CA THR A 113 1.64 -4.38 9.02
C THR A 113 1.90 -5.89 9.14
N PRO A 114 2.39 -6.38 10.29
CA PRO A 114 2.70 -7.79 10.45
C PRO A 114 1.44 -8.65 10.31
N ARG A 115 1.60 -9.83 9.72
CA ARG A 115 0.59 -10.89 9.66
C ARG A 115 1.29 -12.20 10.00
N TYR A 116 0.93 -12.81 11.13
CA TYR A 116 1.59 -14.03 11.60
C TYR A 116 0.88 -15.32 11.19
N ASP A 117 -0.42 -15.25 10.90
CA ASP A 117 -1.24 -16.43 10.62
C ASP A 117 -2.36 -16.08 9.63
N SER A 118 -2.75 -17.04 8.80
CA SER A 118 -3.82 -16.84 7.83
C SER A 118 -5.21 -16.72 8.47
N ARG A 119 -5.41 -17.32 9.66
CA ARG A 119 -6.65 -17.29 10.45
C ARG A 119 -6.97 -15.89 10.99
N LEU A 120 -5.96 -15.04 11.14
CA LEU A 120 -6.11 -13.62 11.48
C LEU A 120 -5.76 -12.76 10.25
N PRO A 121 -6.70 -12.57 9.31
CA PRO A 121 -6.45 -11.76 8.14
C PRO A 121 -6.16 -10.31 8.52
N VAL A 122 -5.14 -9.76 7.89
CA VAL A 122 -4.70 -8.37 8.05
C VAL A 122 -4.66 -7.74 6.67
N VAL A 123 -5.26 -6.56 6.54
CA VAL A 123 -5.07 -5.75 5.34
C VAL A 123 -3.71 -5.07 5.46
N ALA A 124 -2.82 -5.32 4.49
CA ALA A 124 -1.48 -4.81 4.52
C ALA A 124 -1.49 -3.28 4.40
N VAL A 125 -0.93 -2.62 5.42
CA VAL A 125 -0.69 -1.18 5.42
C VAL A 125 0.80 -0.96 5.61
N ARG A 126 1.45 -0.26 4.68
CA ARG A 126 2.87 0.08 4.78
C ARG A 126 3.04 1.44 5.42
N ALA A 127 3.74 1.46 6.55
CA ALA A 127 3.98 2.65 7.36
C ALA A 127 5.37 2.61 7.98
N ILE A 128 5.84 3.76 8.46
CA ILE A 128 7.07 3.83 9.27
C ILE A 128 6.83 3.04 10.57
N LYS A 129 7.73 2.09 10.87
CA LYS A 129 7.67 1.26 12.08
C LYS A 129 7.52 2.14 13.32
N ASN A 130 6.49 1.86 14.11
CA ASN A 130 6.19 2.60 15.32
C ASN A 130 5.69 1.65 16.44
N LYS A 131 5.42 2.21 17.62
CA LYS A 131 4.90 1.45 18.78
C LYS A 131 3.56 0.79 18.48
N ALA A 132 2.66 1.48 17.77
CA ALA A 132 1.34 0.96 17.42
C ALA A 132 1.42 -0.36 16.64
N MET A 133 2.37 -0.47 15.70
CA MET A 133 2.63 -1.68 14.93
C MET A 133 3.19 -2.83 15.80
N GLN A 134 4.08 -2.52 16.75
CA GLN A 134 4.60 -3.52 17.69
C GLN A 134 3.49 -4.07 18.59
N ASP A 135 2.66 -3.19 19.13
CA ASP A 135 1.53 -3.56 19.98
C ASP A 135 0.48 -4.38 19.20
N PHE A 136 0.27 -4.05 17.92
CA PHE A 136 -0.59 -4.84 17.05
C PHE A 136 -0.04 -6.25 16.81
N GLY A 137 1.29 -6.38 16.66
CA GLY A 137 1.91 -7.69 16.53
C GLY A 137 1.76 -8.54 17.80
N LYS A 138 1.95 -7.94 18.98
CA LYS A 138 1.70 -8.61 20.28
C LYS A 138 0.26 -9.06 20.43
N LEU A 139 -0.70 -8.24 20.01
CA LEU A 139 -2.11 -8.61 20.03
C LEU A 139 -2.38 -9.85 19.17
N GLN A 140 -1.83 -9.91 17.95
CA GLN A 140 -2.01 -11.07 17.07
C GLN A 140 -1.51 -12.36 17.73
N LEU A 141 -0.30 -12.34 18.29
CA LEU A 141 0.27 -13.51 18.97
C LEU A 141 -0.62 -13.97 20.13
N LYS A 142 -1.13 -13.04 20.95
CA LYS A 142 -2.07 -13.33 22.04
C LYS A 142 -3.39 -13.94 21.53
N LEU A 143 -3.95 -13.39 20.46
CA LEU A 143 -5.19 -13.91 19.87
C LEU A 143 -4.99 -15.32 19.30
N LEU A 144 -3.82 -15.60 18.71
CA LEU A 144 -3.49 -16.93 18.21
C LEU A 144 -3.35 -17.95 19.33
N GLU A 145 -2.71 -17.58 20.44
CA GLU A 145 -2.65 -18.43 21.64
C GLU A 145 -4.06 -18.74 22.17
N GLN A 146 -4.92 -17.72 22.32
CA GLN A 146 -6.30 -17.92 22.75
C GLN A 146 -7.14 -18.75 21.78
N LEU A 147 -6.87 -18.66 20.48
CA LEU A 147 -7.51 -19.50 19.47
C LEU A 147 -7.05 -20.96 19.58
N ASN A 148 -5.74 -21.19 19.73
CA ASN A 148 -5.17 -22.53 19.85
C ASN A 148 -5.66 -23.23 21.14
N ASP A 149 -5.83 -22.47 22.23
CA ASP A 149 -6.36 -22.96 23.50
C ASP A 149 -7.89 -23.14 23.50
N GLY A 150 -8.58 -22.77 22.42
CA GLY A 150 -10.04 -22.80 22.34
C GLY A 150 -10.75 -21.76 23.24
N LYS A 151 -10.03 -20.79 23.81
CA LYS A 151 -10.57 -19.75 24.71
C LYS A 151 -11.44 -18.72 23.99
N ILE A 152 -11.22 -18.52 22.68
CA ILE A 152 -12.01 -17.64 21.84
C ILE A 152 -12.34 -18.32 20.50
N THR A 153 -13.45 -17.90 19.89
CA THR A 153 -13.79 -18.34 18.53
C THR A 153 -13.02 -17.55 17.48
N LYS A 154 -12.99 -18.07 16.25
CA LYS A 154 -12.39 -17.41 15.09
C LYS A 154 -13.04 -16.05 14.80
N GLU A 155 -14.35 -15.94 14.95
CA GLU A 155 -15.12 -14.71 14.73
C GLU A 155 -14.73 -13.65 15.75
N LYS A 156 -14.62 -14.04 17.03
CA LYS A 156 -14.19 -13.13 18.11
C LYS A 156 -12.76 -12.65 17.89
N ALA A 157 -11.86 -13.56 17.51
CA ALA A 157 -10.47 -13.20 17.21
C ALA A 157 -10.37 -12.26 16.00
N TYR A 158 -11.14 -12.54 14.94
CA TYR A 158 -11.23 -11.67 13.76
C TYR A 158 -11.73 -10.27 14.12
N PHE A 159 -12.79 -10.18 14.93
CA PHE A 159 -13.34 -8.89 15.37
C PHE A 159 -12.33 -8.08 16.18
N LEU A 160 -11.68 -8.70 17.17
CA LEU A 160 -10.66 -8.05 18.00
C LEU A 160 -9.45 -7.59 17.19
N ASN A 161 -9.01 -8.40 16.23
CA ASN A 161 -7.92 -8.05 15.32
C ASN A 161 -8.27 -6.82 14.48
N LYS A 162 -9.47 -6.79 13.91
CA LYS A 162 -9.95 -5.68 13.07
C LYS A 162 -10.19 -4.40 13.88
N ALA A 163 -10.73 -4.52 15.09
CA ALA A 163 -10.98 -3.39 15.98
C ALA A 163 -9.67 -2.66 16.33
N CYS A 164 -8.58 -3.40 16.58
CA CYS A 164 -7.28 -2.80 16.86
C CYS A 164 -6.68 -2.04 15.66
N LEU A 165 -6.88 -2.53 14.44
CA LEU A 165 -6.43 -1.82 13.24
C LEU A 165 -7.19 -0.50 13.06
N ARG A 166 -8.50 -0.48 13.30
CA ARG A 166 -9.34 0.72 13.14
C ARG A 166 -9.10 1.81 14.19
N SER A 167 -8.60 1.47 15.36
CA SER A 167 -8.31 2.47 16.41
C SER A 167 -6.90 3.05 16.31
N LYS A 168 -6.05 2.53 15.43
CA LYS A 168 -4.62 2.87 15.34
C LYS A 168 -4.18 3.53 14.03
N TYR A 169 -5.06 3.58 13.04
CA TYR A 169 -4.89 4.24 11.74
C TYR A 169 -6.11 5.12 11.47
#